data_AF-A0A9P3H712-F1
#
_entry.id   AF-A0A9P3H712-F1
#
_cell.length_a   1.000
_cell.length_b   1.000
_cell.length_c   1.000
_cell.angle_alpha   90.00
_cell.angle_beta   90.00
_cell.angle_gamma   90.00
#
_symmetry.space_group_name_H-M   'P 1'
#
loop_
_entity.id
_entity.type
_entity.pdbx_description
1 polymer ?
#
loop_
_entity_poly.entity_id
_entity_poly.type
_entity_poly.pdbx_seq_one_letter_code
_entity_poly.pdbx_strand_id
1 'polypeptide(L)'
;MIFSIYIINKAGGLVYNKDYSEGLSKLTSNEYLVLAGTFHGVHAITSKISPVPGSSGIEMLETDSFRIHCFQTLTGTKFLLVADPQQPSIDHTMKKIYETYADYCVKNPFQNPEMPIRSEQFDVHLLKLVKTVGGLVPASNPYIVNSHYSSANFNTSGTGGQPMTPSNSLPPSLPNIASSGLGLGA
;
A
#
# COMPACT_ATOMS: atom_id res chain seq x y z
N MET A 1 -11.99 11.01 -11.45
CA MET A 1 -10.64 11.59 -11.32
C MET A 1 -9.59 10.49 -11.16
N ILE A 2 -8.33 10.72 -11.56
CA ILE A 2 -7.20 9.81 -11.25
C ILE A 2 -6.47 10.34 -10.01
N PHE A 3 -6.26 9.48 -9.02
CA PHE A 3 -5.62 9.81 -7.74
C PHE A 3 -4.12 9.49 -7.75
N SER A 4 -3.75 8.26 -8.12
CA SER A 4 -2.36 7.83 -8.13
C SER A 4 -2.14 6.64 -9.08
N ILE A 5 -0.88 6.42 -9.45
CA ILE A 5 -0.44 5.31 -10.29
C ILE A 5 0.73 4.59 -9.60
N TYR A 6 0.66 3.26 -9.56
CA TYR A 6 1.75 2.41 -9.08
C TYR A 6 2.11 1.36 -10.12
N ILE A 7 3.39 1.02 -10.22
CA ILE A 7 3.86 -0.08 -11.07
C ILE A 7 4.60 -1.06 -10.17
N ILE A 8 4.14 -2.30 -10.22
CA ILE A 8 4.70 -3.42 -9.47
C ILE A 8 5.31 -4.39 -10.48
N ASN A 9 6.56 -4.77 -10.24
CA ASN A 9 7.29 -5.68 -11.11
C ASN A 9 6.79 -7.13 -10.98
N LYS A 10 7.39 -8.05 -11.74
CA LYS A 10 6.96 -9.46 -11.72
C LYS A 10 7.18 -10.10 -10.35
N ALA A 11 8.23 -9.71 -9.65
CA ALA A 11 8.57 -10.22 -8.32
C ALA A 11 7.72 -9.62 -7.17
N GLY A 12 6.81 -8.69 -7.46
CA GLY A 12 5.99 -8.03 -6.43
C GLY A 12 6.65 -6.80 -5.78
N GLY A 13 7.79 -6.37 -6.29
CA GLY A 13 8.46 -5.13 -5.87
C GLY A 13 7.86 -3.90 -6.54
N LEU A 14 7.72 -2.82 -5.78
CA LEU A 14 7.34 -1.52 -6.32
C LEU A 14 8.50 -0.94 -7.13
N VAL A 15 8.25 -0.62 -8.40
CA VAL A 15 9.23 0.04 -9.28
C VAL A 15 8.85 1.46 -9.63
N TYR A 16 7.61 1.87 -9.37
CA TYR A 16 7.16 3.24 -9.59
C TYR A 16 5.96 3.59 -8.72
N ASN A 17 5.93 4.80 -8.19
CA ASN A 17 4.76 5.39 -7.55
C ASN A 17 4.66 6.88 -7.87
N LYS A 18 3.44 7.35 -8.16
CA LYS A 18 3.16 8.76 -8.38
C LYS A 18 1.75 9.12 -7.93
N ASP A 19 1.67 10.16 -7.12
CA ASP A 19 0.41 10.72 -6.62
C ASP A 19 0.11 12.02 -7.37
N TYR A 20 -1.13 12.19 -7.82
CA TYR A 20 -1.59 13.35 -8.59
C TYR A 20 -2.59 14.24 -7.84
N SER A 21 -3.14 13.74 -6.73
CA SER A 21 -4.10 14.46 -5.89
C SER A 21 -3.44 14.94 -4.59
N GLU A 22 -3.72 16.19 -4.20
CA GLU A 22 -3.19 16.80 -2.97
C GLU A 22 -3.90 16.31 -1.69
N GLY A 23 -5.07 15.69 -1.82
CA GLY A 23 -5.86 15.19 -0.68
C GLY A 23 -5.48 13.78 -0.21
N LEU A 24 -4.47 13.15 -0.81
CA LEU A 24 -4.02 11.81 -0.41
C LEU A 24 -3.02 11.91 0.73
N SER A 25 -3.26 11.15 1.81
CA SER A 25 -2.24 10.90 2.83
C SER A 25 -1.06 10.17 2.19
N LYS A 26 0.06 10.85 2.03
CA LYS A 26 1.26 10.25 1.43
C LYS A 26 1.79 9.16 2.34
N LEU A 27 1.95 7.96 1.77
CA LEU A 27 2.63 6.87 2.42
C LEU A 27 4.14 7.13 2.42
N THR A 28 4.83 6.61 3.42
CA THR A 28 6.28 6.51 3.43
C THR A 28 6.76 5.53 2.36
N SER A 29 8.03 5.63 1.96
CA SER A 29 8.62 4.71 0.98
C SER A 29 8.47 3.24 1.38
N ASN A 30 8.59 2.92 2.67
CA ASN A 30 8.45 1.55 3.17
C ASN A 30 7.00 1.07 3.10
N GLU A 31 6.03 1.92 3.39
CA GLU A 31 4.61 1.59 3.29
C GLU A 31 4.20 1.33 1.84
N TYR A 32 4.72 2.10 0.88
CA TYR A 32 4.50 1.81 -0.55
C TYR A 32 5.10 0.46 -0.97
N LEU A 33 6.27 0.08 -0.43
CA LEU A 33 6.87 -1.24 -0.66
C LEU A 33 5.99 -2.36 -0.09
N VAL A 34 5.48 -2.18 1.13
CA VAL A 34 4.54 -3.13 1.76
C VAL A 34 3.27 -3.24 0.94
N LEU A 35 2.68 -2.11 0.53
CA LEU A 35 1.47 -2.07 -0.31
C LEU A 35 1.66 -2.88 -1.60
N ALA A 36 2.79 -2.71 -2.29
CA ALA A 36 3.08 -3.47 -3.50
C ALA A 36 3.18 -4.98 -3.25
N GLY A 37 3.91 -5.39 -2.21
CA GLY A 37 4.05 -6.80 -1.83
C GLY A 37 2.72 -7.43 -1.41
N THR A 38 1.93 -6.71 -0.62
CA THR A 38 0.59 -7.13 -0.20
C THR A 38 -0.33 -7.31 -1.41
N PHE A 39 -0.40 -6.31 -2.29
CA PHE A 39 -1.24 -6.40 -3.49
C PHE A 39 -0.80 -7.58 -4.38
N HIS A 40 0.51 -7.77 -4.54
CA HIS A 40 1.04 -8.90 -5.29
C HIS A 40 0.62 -10.26 -4.70
N GLY A 41 0.68 -10.39 -3.36
CA GLY A 41 0.21 -11.57 -2.64
C GLY A 41 -1.29 -11.81 -2.81
N VAL A 42 -2.11 -10.76 -2.65
CA VAL A 42 -3.57 -10.84 -2.87
C VAL A 42 -3.88 -11.27 -4.30
N HIS A 43 -3.17 -10.71 -5.28
CA HIS A 43 -3.33 -11.09 -6.69
C HIS A 43 -3.01 -12.57 -6.93
N ALA A 44 -1.95 -13.10 -6.32
CA ALA A 44 -1.62 -14.52 -6.40
C ALA A 44 -2.67 -15.40 -5.71
N ILE A 45 -3.15 -15.02 -4.52
CA ILE A 45 -4.16 -15.79 -3.78
C ILE A 45 -5.49 -15.83 -4.55
N THR A 46 -5.96 -14.68 -5.02
CA THR A 46 -7.23 -14.55 -5.77
C THR A 46 -7.24 -15.41 -7.03
N SER A 47 -6.11 -15.54 -7.73
CA SER A 47 -6.00 -16.46 -8.88
C SER A 47 -6.16 -17.94 -8.50
N LYS A 48 -5.77 -18.33 -7.28
CA LYS A 48 -5.83 -19.73 -6.81
C LYS A 48 -7.18 -20.12 -6.22
N ILE A 49 -7.87 -19.18 -5.58
CA ILE A 49 -9.18 -19.42 -4.97
C ILE A 49 -10.34 -19.28 -5.97
N SER A 50 -10.05 -18.78 -7.17
CA SER A 50 -11.07 -18.62 -8.20
C SER A 50 -11.66 -19.99 -8.57
N PRO A 51 -12.99 -20.15 -8.55
CA PRO A 51 -13.64 -21.40 -8.94
C PRO A 51 -13.58 -21.63 -10.46
N VAL A 52 -13.18 -20.63 -11.25
CA VAL A 52 -13.11 -20.69 -12.71
C VAL A 52 -11.68 -21.04 -13.15
N PRO A 53 -11.47 -22.17 -13.85
CA PRO A 53 -10.16 -22.52 -14.39
C PRO A 53 -9.63 -21.44 -15.33
N GLY A 54 -8.35 -21.08 -15.19
CA GLY A 54 -7.71 -20.06 -16.03
C GLY A 54 -8.05 -18.61 -15.66
N SER A 55 -8.70 -18.39 -14.51
CA SER A 55 -8.91 -17.05 -13.96
C SER A 55 -7.59 -16.33 -13.69
N SER A 56 -7.56 -15.03 -13.98
CA SER A 56 -6.53 -14.11 -13.52
C SER A 56 -6.69 -13.82 -12.01
N GLY A 57 -5.69 -13.16 -11.42
CA GLY A 57 -5.78 -12.62 -10.07
C GLY A 57 -6.64 -11.36 -10.01
N ILE A 58 -6.66 -10.69 -8.85
CA ILE A 58 -7.45 -9.47 -8.62
C ILE A 58 -7.21 -8.40 -9.69
N GLU A 59 -8.30 -7.94 -10.32
CA GLU A 59 -8.29 -6.90 -11.36
C GLU A 59 -8.88 -5.57 -10.89
N MET A 60 -9.72 -5.60 -9.85
CA MET A 60 -10.35 -4.41 -9.29
C MET A 60 -10.57 -4.57 -7.78
N LEU A 61 -10.28 -3.51 -7.03
CA LEU A 61 -10.71 -3.33 -5.65
C LEU A 61 -11.55 -2.06 -5.59
N GLU A 62 -12.79 -2.19 -5.18
CA GLU A 62 -13.75 -1.09 -5.11
C GLU A 62 -14.09 -0.73 -3.67
N THR A 63 -14.18 0.56 -3.41
CA THR A 63 -14.70 1.16 -2.17
C THR A 63 -15.70 2.25 -2.54
N ASP A 64 -16.42 2.77 -1.56
CA ASP A 64 -17.37 3.87 -1.77
C ASP A 64 -16.70 5.18 -2.24
N SER A 65 -15.40 5.34 -1.98
CA SER A 65 -14.66 6.58 -2.26
C SER A 65 -13.68 6.48 -3.43
N PHE A 66 -13.13 5.29 -3.70
CA PHE A 66 -12.17 5.08 -4.78
C PHE A 66 -12.17 3.63 -5.27
N ARG A 67 -11.64 3.44 -6.48
CA ARG A 67 -11.34 2.13 -7.07
C ARG A 67 -9.84 2.02 -7.36
N ILE A 68 -9.29 0.84 -7.09
CA ILE A 68 -7.96 0.44 -7.56
C ILE A 68 -8.17 -0.54 -8.71
N HIS A 69 -7.78 -0.14 -9.90
CA HIS A 69 -7.76 -1.01 -11.08
C HIS A 69 -6.37 -1.62 -11.23
N CYS A 70 -6.30 -2.91 -11.54
CA CYS A 70 -5.07 -3.63 -11.79
C CYS A 70 -5.06 -4.19 -13.21
N PHE A 71 -4.12 -3.70 -14.01
CA PHE A 71 -3.80 -4.26 -15.31
C PHE A 71 -2.48 -5.03 -15.22
N GLN A 72 -2.53 -6.35 -15.40
CA GLN A 72 -1.34 -7.19 -15.47
C GLN A 72 -0.96 -7.47 -16.93
N THR A 73 0.30 -7.23 -17.26
CA THR A 73 0.89 -7.57 -18.56
C THR A 73 1.30 -9.03 -18.63
N LEU A 74 1.49 -9.56 -19.86
CA LEU A 74 1.99 -10.93 -20.07
C LEU A 74 3.38 -11.17 -19.47
N THR A 75 4.21 -10.13 -19.32
CA THR A 75 5.52 -10.23 -18.65
C THR A 75 5.40 -10.29 -17.12
N GLY A 76 4.21 -10.06 -16.57
CA GLY A 76 3.92 -10.15 -15.14
C GLY A 76 3.93 -8.82 -14.39
N THR A 77 4.32 -7.72 -15.04
CA THR A 77 4.28 -6.35 -14.50
C THR A 77 2.83 -5.91 -14.32
N LYS A 78 2.51 -5.32 -13.17
CA LYS A 78 1.16 -4.87 -12.79
C LYS A 78 1.12 -3.36 -12.70
N PHE A 79 0.13 -2.77 -13.36
CA PHE A 79 -0.16 -1.35 -13.33
C PHE A 79 -1.39 -1.16 -12.46
N LEU A 80 -1.22 -0.44 -11.36
CA LEU A 80 -2.30 -0.06 -10.47
C LEU A 80 -2.67 1.39 -10.73
N LEU A 81 -3.95 1.63 -10.94
CA LEU A 81 -4.53 2.97 -11.12
C LEU A 81 -5.57 3.17 -10.03
N VAL A 82 -5.31 4.12 -9.15
CA VAL A 82 -6.26 4.55 -8.14
C VAL A 82 -7.05 5.70 -8.72
N ALA A 83 -8.37 5.57 -8.76
CA ALA A 83 -9.26 6.54 -9.39
C ALA A 83 -10.61 6.63 -8.67
N ASP A 84 -11.35 7.68 -8.99
CA ASP A 84 -12.75 7.83 -8.59
C ASP A 84 -13.60 6.69 -9.19
N PRO A 85 -14.59 6.16 -8.47
CA PRO A 85 -15.45 5.09 -8.99
C PRO A 85 -16.15 5.43 -10.31
N GLN A 86 -16.47 6.70 -10.55
CA GLN A 86 -17.16 7.16 -11.75
C GLN A 86 -16.20 7.52 -12.90
N GLN A 87 -14.89 7.36 -12.72
CA GLN A 87 -13.93 7.70 -13.77
C GLN A 87 -14.16 6.83 -15.03
N PRO A 88 -14.48 7.44 -16.19
CA PRO A 88 -14.73 6.68 -17.41
C PRO A 88 -13.41 6.26 -18.09
N SER A 89 -13.51 5.29 -19.00
CA SER A 89 -12.43 4.90 -19.92
C SER A 89 -11.12 4.47 -19.23
N ILE A 90 -11.24 3.76 -18.10
CA ILE A 90 -10.08 3.26 -17.35
C ILE A 90 -9.22 2.31 -18.19
N ASP A 91 -9.82 1.37 -18.91
CA ASP A 91 -9.06 0.39 -19.71
C ASP A 91 -8.23 1.05 -20.81
N HIS A 92 -8.81 2.04 -21.49
CA HIS A 92 -8.11 2.85 -22.48
C HIS A 92 -6.96 3.65 -21.85
N THR A 93 -7.19 4.19 -20.66
CA THR A 93 -6.17 4.92 -19.91
C THR A 93 -5.02 4.01 -19.50
N MET A 94 -5.32 2.83 -18.96
CA MET A 94 -4.35 1.80 -18.61
C MET A 94 -3.49 1.38 -19.81
N LYS A 95 -4.12 1.18 -20.97
CA LYS A 95 -3.40 0.86 -22.20
C LYS A 95 -2.41 1.96 -22.58
N LYS A 96 -2.83 3.23 -22.51
CA LYS A 96 -1.93 4.38 -22.78
C LYS A 96 -0.81 4.52 -21.75
N ILE A 97 -1.06 4.21 -20.48
CA ILE A 97 -0.03 4.17 -19.43
C ILE A 97 1.01 3.10 -19.79
N TYR A 98 0.56 1.91 -20.20
CA TYR A 98 1.45 0.83 -20.64
C TYR A 98 2.25 1.20 -21.89
N GLU A 99 1.64 1.83 -22.89
CA GLU A 99 2.34 2.33 -24.09
C GLU A 99 3.43 3.35 -23.69
N THR A 100 3.10 4.29 -22.79
CA THR A 100 4.05 5.28 -22.27
C THR A 100 5.21 4.61 -21.51
N TYR A 101 4.91 3.58 -20.70
CA TYR A 101 5.93 2.79 -20.01
C TYR A 101 6.85 2.06 -20.99
N ALA A 102 6.29 1.45 -22.05
CA ALA A 102 7.07 0.77 -23.06
C ALA A 102 8.03 1.73 -23.78
N ASP A 103 7.56 2.93 -24.14
CA ASP A 103 8.36 3.92 -24.88
C ASP A 103 9.50 4.52 -24.06
N TYR A 104 9.27 4.84 -22.78
CA TYR A 104 10.23 5.61 -21.97
C TYR A 104 11.00 4.80 -20.93
N CYS A 105 10.54 3.58 -20.62
CA CYS A 105 11.19 2.69 -19.66
C CYS A 105 11.78 1.47 -20.37
N VAL A 106 10.97 0.73 -21.14
CA VAL A 106 11.44 -0.54 -21.74
C VAL A 106 12.43 -0.29 -22.88
N LYS A 107 12.19 0.71 -23.73
CA LYS A 107 13.11 1.07 -24.83
C LYS A 107 14.33 1.86 -24.36
N ASN A 108 14.39 2.29 -23.10
CA ASN A 108 15.53 3.03 -22.56
C ASN A 108 16.67 2.06 -22.22
N PRO A 109 17.83 2.11 -22.92
CA PRO A 109 18.93 1.17 -22.71
C PRO A 109 19.59 1.27 -21.32
N PHE A 110 19.34 2.35 -20.58
CA PHE A 110 19.87 2.54 -19.22
C PHE A 110 18.88 2.10 -18.13
N GLN A 111 17.66 1.71 -18.50
CA GLN A 111 16.68 1.19 -17.55
C GLN A 111 16.86 -0.31 -17.39
N ASN A 112 17.36 -0.72 -16.23
CA ASN A 112 17.38 -2.14 -15.88
C ASN A 112 15.95 -2.61 -15.56
N PRO A 113 15.51 -3.78 -16.09
CA PRO A 113 14.26 -4.40 -15.68
C PRO A 113 14.23 -4.65 -14.17
N GLU A 114 13.02 -4.68 -13.60
CA GLU A 114 12.76 -4.92 -12.17
C GLU A 114 13.32 -3.87 -11.18
N MET A 115 14.10 -2.89 -11.64
CA MET A 115 14.61 -1.79 -10.83
C MET A 115 13.68 -0.56 -10.84
N PRO A 116 13.77 0.33 -9.84
CA PRO A 116 12.98 1.55 -9.81
C PRO A 116 13.13 2.38 -11.09
N ILE A 117 12.01 2.86 -11.60
CA ILE A 117 11.94 3.70 -12.80
C ILE A 117 12.30 5.13 -12.40
N ARG A 118 13.34 5.67 -13.04
CA ARG A 118 13.83 7.05 -12.80
C ARG A 118 13.78 7.93 -14.05
N SER A 119 13.06 7.47 -15.08
CA SER A 119 12.96 8.17 -16.37
C SER A 119 12.12 9.45 -16.24
N GLU A 120 12.76 10.61 -16.37
CA GLU A 120 12.05 11.90 -16.35
C GLU A 120 11.07 12.03 -17.53
N GLN A 121 11.44 11.47 -18.69
CA GLN A 121 10.57 11.46 -19.88
C GLN A 121 9.29 10.67 -19.63
N PHE A 122 9.38 9.57 -18.88
CA PHE A 122 8.21 8.80 -18.46
C PHE A 122 7.30 9.66 -17.58
N ASP A 123 7.86 10.32 -16.56
CA ASP A 123 7.11 11.20 -15.66
C ASP A 123 6.36 12.33 -16.39
N VAL A 124 7.02 13.00 -17.33
CA VAL A 124 6.44 14.11 -18.10
C VAL A 124 5.26 13.63 -18.96
N HIS A 125 5.44 12.52 -19.68
CA HIS A 125 4.39 11.99 -20.56
C HIS A 125 3.22 11.39 -19.79
N LEU A 126 3.50 10.71 -18.68
CA LEU A 126 2.47 10.18 -17.80
C LEU A 126 1.64 11.29 -17.18
N LEU A 127 2.28 12.37 -16.70
CA LEU A 127 1.57 13.54 -16.19
C LEU A 127 0.70 14.20 -17.27
N LYS A 128 1.21 14.34 -18.49
CA LYS A 128 0.44 14.88 -19.63
C LYS A 128 -0.80 14.02 -19.92
N LEU A 129 -0.65 12.70 -19.91
CA LEU A 129 -1.75 11.75 -20.08
C LEU A 129 -2.81 11.91 -18.97
N VAL A 130 -2.38 11.91 -17.71
CA VAL A 130 -3.28 12.07 -16.56
C VAL A 130 -4.03 13.40 -16.61
N LYS A 131 -3.37 14.50 -16.97
CA LYS A 131 -4.04 15.81 -17.14
C LYS A 131 -5.10 15.79 -18.25
N THR A 132 -4.84 15.07 -19.33
CA THR A 132 -5.77 14.96 -20.47
C THR A 132 -7.02 14.15 -20.12
N VAL A 133 -6.84 13.08 -19.35
CA VAL A 133 -7.92 12.15 -18.98
C VAL A 133 -8.67 12.57 -17.71
N GLY A 134 -7.94 13.15 -16.76
CA GLY A 134 -8.40 13.37 -15.40
C GLY A 134 -9.04 14.72 -15.13
N GLY A 135 -8.92 15.69 -16.05
CA GLY A 135 -9.46 17.05 -15.91
C GLY A 135 -9.06 17.70 -14.58
N LEU A 136 -7.96 18.46 -14.55
CA LEU A 136 -7.58 19.19 -13.34
C LEU A 136 -8.69 20.19 -12.96
N VAL A 137 -9.30 20.03 -11.78
CA VAL A 137 -10.12 21.06 -11.13
C VAL A 137 -9.39 21.49 -9.84
N PRO A 138 -9.31 22.81 -9.55
CA PRO A 138 -8.37 23.36 -8.58
C PRO A 138 -8.83 23.14 -7.14
N ALA A 139 -7.91 22.70 -6.28
CA ALA A 139 -7.76 22.86 -4.81
C ALA A 139 -9.00 23.01 -3.88
N SER A 140 -10.22 22.77 -4.34
CA SER A 140 -11.47 23.07 -3.63
C SER A 140 -12.49 21.98 -3.89
N ASN A 141 -12.09 20.72 -3.64
CA ASN A 141 -13.05 19.63 -3.59
C ASN A 141 -13.56 19.47 -2.13
N PRO A 142 -14.86 19.66 -1.85
CA PRO A 142 -15.43 19.72 -0.50
C PRO A 142 -15.52 18.37 0.25
N TYR A 143 -14.92 17.29 -0.27
CA TYR A 143 -14.87 16.01 0.43
C TYR A 143 -13.87 15.97 1.59
N ILE A 144 -13.11 17.04 1.82
CA ILE A 144 -12.43 17.28 3.10
C ILE A 144 -13.37 18.08 4.01
N VAL A 145 -14.49 17.47 4.40
CA VAL A 145 -15.21 17.89 5.60
C VAL A 145 -15.50 16.63 6.42
N ASN A 146 -14.81 16.55 7.55
CA ASN A 146 -15.04 15.66 8.68
C ASN A 146 -14.59 14.20 8.57
N SER A 147 -13.28 13.99 8.45
CA SER A 147 -12.63 12.99 9.33
C SER A 147 -12.20 13.69 10.62
N HIS A 148 -13.18 14.10 11.43
CA HIS A 148 -12.94 14.09 12.86
C HIS A 148 -12.65 12.64 13.20
N TYR A 149 -11.37 12.33 13.46
CA TYR A 149 -11.06 11.25 14.37
C TYR A 149 -11.81 11.58 15.66
N SER A 150 -13.01 11.00 15.80
CA SER A 150 -13.57 10.77 17.10
C SER A 150 -12.61 9.79 17.74
N SER A 151 -11.66 10.31 18.52
CA SER A 151 -11.03 9.56 19.58
C SER A 151 -12.15 8.78 20.24
N ALA A 152 -12.13 7.45 20.14
CA ALA A 152 -12.99 6.62 20.96
C ALA A 152 -12.57 6.91 22.41
N ASN A 153 -13.20 7.90 23.02
CA ASN A 153 -13.15 8.13 24.45
C ASN A 153 -13.81 6.91 25.07
N PHE A 154 -12.98 5.96 25.49
CA PHE A 154 -13.39 4.88 26.36
C PHE A 154 -13.78 5.53 27.70
N ASN A 155 -15.06 5.82 27.83
CA ASN A 155 -15.62 6.47 29.00
C ASN A 155 -15.80 5.40 30.09
N THR A 156 -14.77 5.16 30.90
CA THR A 156 -14.91 4.45 32.17
C THR A 156 -15.41 5.43 33.22
N SER A 157 -16.72 5.49 33.41
CA SER A 157 -17.33 6.22 34.52
C SER A 157 -17.30 5.38 35.82
N GLY A 158 -16.64 5.92 36.85
CA GLY A 158 -16.75 5.56 38.27
C GLY A 158 -15.77 4.46 38.71
N THR A 159 -14.94 4.59 39.74
CA THR A 159 -15.04 5.36 41.00
C THR A 159 -13.63 5.67 41.54
N GLY A 160 -13.48 6.78 42.25
CA GLY A 160 -12.19 7.41 42.58
C GLY A 160 -11.21 6.61 43.46
N GLY A 161 -9.93 6.95 43.29
CA GLY A 161 -8.82 6.57 44.16
C GLY A 161 -7.65 7.52 43.92
N GLN A 162 -7.14 8.12 44.99
CA GLN A 162 -6.00 9.06 45.01
C GLN A 162 -4.72 8.45 44.42
N PRO A 163 -3.82 9.25 43.81
CA PRO A 163 -2.54 8.73 43.31
C PRO A 163 -1.60 8.41 44.48
N MET A 164 -1.29 7.12 44.67
CA MET A 164 -0.29 6.64 45.63
C MET A 164 1.12 6.79 45.04
N THR A 165 2.02 7.43 45.80
CA THR A 165 3.46 7.53 45.52
C THR A 165 4.13 6.14 45.53
N PRO A 166 5.13 5.87 44.69
CA PRO A 166 5.80 4.57 44.69
C PRO A 166 6.70 4.40 45.93
N SER A 167 6.36 3.44 46.78
CA SER A 167 7.21 2.99 47.89
C SER A 167 8.29 2.02 47.38
N ASN A 168 9.56 2.38 47.55
CA ASN A 168 10.69 1.49 47.38
C ASN A 168 10.71 0.45 48.51
N SER A 169 10.35 -0.80 48.21
CA SER A 169 10.64 -1.94 49.09
C SER A 169 11.05 -3.15 48.24
N LEU A 170 12.29 -3.60 48.43
CA LEU A 170 12.86 -4.83 47.85
C LEU A 170 12.02 -6.06 48.23
N PRO A 171 11.92 -7.08 47.36
CA PRO A 171 11.24 -8.33 47.70
C PRO A 171 12.03 -9.15 48.73
N PRO A 172 11.36 -9.91 49.61
CA PRO A 172 12.03 -10.75 50.59
C PRO A 172 12.65 -11.99 49.94
N SER A 173 13.83 -12.37 50.44
CA SER A 173 14.61 -13.54 50.06
C SER A 173 13.93 -14.86 50.45
N LEU A 174 13.92 -15.83 49.51
CA LEU A 174 13.49 -17.20 49.76
C LEU A 174 14.49 -17.95 50.67
N PRO A 175 14.03 -18.83 51.58
CA PRO A 175 14.91 -19.58 52.47
C PRO A 175 15.66 -20.72 51.75
N ASN A 176 16.89 -20.91 52.20
CA ASN A 176 17.90 -21.83 51.70
C ASN A 176 17.57 -23.28 52.07
N ILE A 177 17.47 -24.18 51.08
CA ILE A 177 17.42 -25.64 51.29
C ILE A 177 18.68 -26.24 50.65
N ALA A 178 19.72 -26.43 51.46
CA ALA A 178 20.72 -27.49 51.28
C ALA A 178 20.18 -28.73 52.04
N SER A 179 20.36 -29.99 51.67
CA SER A 179 21.39 -30.73 50.93
C SER A 179 20.79 -32.13 50.66
N SER A 180 21.23 -32.89 49.67
CA SER A 180 22.07 -34.10 49.85
C SER A 180 22.26 -34.78 48.49
N GLY A 181 23.45 -35.30 48.24
CA GLY A 181 23.94 -35.68 46.91
C GLY A 181 23.56 -37.08 46.40
N LEU A 182 24.14 -37.37 45.23
CA LEU A 182 24.37 -38.66 44.51
C LEU A 182 24.46 -38.26 43.03
N GLY A 183 25.48 -38.52 42.21
CA GLY A 183 26.75 -39.22 42.29
C GLY A 183 27.27 -39.22 40.84
N LEU A 184 28.54 -38.88 40.64
CA LEU A 184 29.21 -38.86 39.34
C LEU A 184 29.45 -40.30 38.84
N GLY A 185 29.14 -40.56 37.58
CA GLY A 185 29.54 -41.75 36.84
C GLY A 185 29.64 -41.43 35.35
N ALA A 186 30.81 -41.72 34.80
CA ALA A 186 31.33 -41.52 33.44
C ALA A 186 30.35 -41.48 32.27
#